data_AF-A0A972ZC53-F1
#
_entry.id   AF-A0A972ZC53-F1
#
_cell.length_a   1.000
_cell.length_b   1.000
_cell.length_c   1.000
_cell.angle_alpha   90.00
_cell.angle_beta   90.00
_cell.angle_gamma   90.00
#
_symmetry.space_group_name_H-M   'P 1'
#
loop_
_entity.id
_entity.type
_entity.pdbx_description
1 polymer ?
#
loop_
_entity_poly.entity_id
_entity_poly.type
_entity_poly.pdbx_seq_one_letter_code
_entity_poly.pdbx_strand_id
1 'polypeptide(L)' 'MHTGKRIRHLAHKSLLTMLGPAQLDQHNDPIARLDRDYEATFGPLPQKPQKSYTKKRTFDRTLQNV' A
#
# COMPACT_ATOMS: atom_id res chain seq x y z
N MET A 1 -19.67 -1.09 18.10
CA MET A 1 -18.33 -1.45 18.62
C MET A 1 -17.36 -1.79 17.48
N HIS A 2 -16.89 -0.80 16.73
CA HIS A 2 -16.13 -1.01 15.47
C HIS A 2 -14.61 -0.81 15.62
N THR A 3 -14.16 -0.13 16.68
CA THR A 3 -12.75 0.21 16.93
C THR A 3 -11.85 -1.03 17.09
N GLY A 4 -12.30 -2.05 17.81
CA GLY A 4 -11.53 -3.28 18.02
C GLY A 4 -11.25 -4.07 16.73
N LYS A 5 -12.18 -4.05 15.77
CA LYS A 5 -12.02 -4.71 14.47
C LYS A 5 -10.99 -3.99 13.59
N ARG A 6 -10.95 -2.65 13.65
CA ARG A 6 -9.92 -1.85 12.95
C ARG A 6 -8.52 -2.08 13.50
N ILE A 7 -8.39 -2.15 14.83
CA ILE A 7 -7.11 -2.42 15.51
C ILE A 7 -6.61 -3.83 15.15
N ARG A 8 -7.51 -4.83 15.15
CA ARG A 8 -7.17 -6.20 14.76
C ARG A 8 -6.69 -6.29 13.31
N HIS A 9 -7.37 -5.60 12.38
CA HIS A 9 -6.96 -5.54 10.98
C HIS A 9 -5.57 -4.92 10.83
N LEU A 10 -5.31 -3.78 11.49
CA LEU A 10 -4.01 -3.10 11.44
C LEU A 10 -2.88 -3.97 12.00
N ALA A 11 -3.10 -4.64 13.14
CA ALA A 11 -2.12 -5.52 13.75
C ALA A 11 -1.82 -6.76 12.89
N HIS A 12 -2.84 -7.34 12.26
CA HIS A 12 -2.67 -8.51 11.40
C HIS A 12 -1.92 -8.14 10.11
N LYS A 13 -2.27 -6.99 9.51
CA LYS A 13 -1.58 -6.45 8.34
C LYS A 13 -0.12 -6.12 8.62
N SER A 14 0.19 -5.52 9.77
CA SER A 14 1.57 -5.18 10.13
C SER A 14 2.41 -6.44 10.38
N LEU A 15 1.86 -7.46 11.03
CA LEU A 15 2.51 -8.76 11.20
C LEU A 15 2.84 -9.42 9.86
N LEU A 16 1.86 -9.50 8.95
CA LEU A 16 2.06 -10.07 7.60
C LEU A 16 3.07 -9.28 6.78
N THR A 17 3.17 -7.97 6.98
CA THR A 17 4.15 -7.12 6.29
C THR A 17 5.56 -7.31 6.85
N MET A 18 5.71 -7.49 8.16
CA MET A 18 7.02 -7.61 8.84
C MET A 18 7.62 -9.01 8.75
N LEU A 19 6.82 -10.07 8.73
CA LEU A 19 7.31 -11.45 8.54
C LEU A 19 7.80 -11.76 7.11
N GLY A 20 7.85 -10.73 6.26
CA GLY A 20 8.45 -10.77 4.94
C GLY A 20 7.43 -11.03 3.83
N PRO A 21 7.67 -10.48 2.63
CA PRO A 21 6.88 -10.86 1.47
C PRO A 21 7.30 -12.28 1.11
N ALA A 22 6.53 -13.27 1.57
CA ALA A 22 6.45 -14.50 0.81
C ALA A 22 6.11 -14.06 -0.61
N GLN A 23 6.92 -14.47 -1.59
CA GLN A 23 6.74 -14.21 -3.01
C GLN A 23 5.41 -14.85 -3.47
N LEU A 24 4.32 -14.29 -3.00
CA LEU A 24 3.01 -14.82 -3.19
C LEU A 24 2.57 -14.32 -4.55
N ASP A 25 2.32 -15.31 -5.40
CA ASP A 25 1.48 -15.17 -6.57
C ASP A 25 0.32 -14.21 -6.24
N GLN A 26 0.13 -13.20 -7.08
CA GLN A 26 -0.82 -12.09 -6.94
C GLN A 26 -2.26 -12.59 -6.66
N HIS A 27 -2.52 -13.87 -6.95
CA HIS A 27 -3.79 -14.56 -6.69
C HIS A 27 -3.97 -15.09 -5.26
N ASN A 28 -2.90 -15.26 -4.47
CA ASN A 28 -2.94 -15.89 -3.14
C ASN A 28 -2.40 -15.00 -2.01
N ASP A 29 -2.40 -13.68 -2.21
CA ASP A 29 -1.95 -12.73 -1.18
C ASP A 29 -2.92 -12.69 0.02
N PRO A 30 -2.47 -13.07 1.25
CA PRO A 30 -3.29 -13.04 2.44
C PRO A 30 -3.63 -11.60 2.85
N ILE A 31 -2.77 -10.63 2.53
CA ILE A 31 -3.02 -9.21 2.75
C ILE A 31 -4.18 -8.73 1.89
N ALA A 32 -4.24 -9.13 0.61
CA ALA A 32 -5.29 -8.74 -0.32
C ALA A 32 -6.66 -9.35 0.06
N ARG A 33 -6.67 -10.54 0.68
CA ARG A 33 -7.90 -11.13 1.26
C ARG A 33 -8.37 -10.35 2.48
N LEU A 34 -7.45 -10.05 3.39
CA LEU A 34 -7.72 -9.30 4.61
C LEU A 34 -8.26 -7.88 4.33
N ASP A 35 -7.71 -7.21 3.30
CA ASP A 35 -8.19 -5.91 2.84
C ASP A 35 -9.60 -6.00 2.24
N ARG A 36 -9.89 -7.03 1.41
CA ARG A 36 -11.25 -7.27 0.86
C ARG A 36 -12.30 -7.50 1.94
N ASP A 37 -12.01 -8.33 2.94
CA ASP A 37 -12.93 -8.62 4.05
C ASP A 37 -13.18 -7.36 4.89
N TYR A 38 -12.16 -6.53 5.06
CA TYR A 38 -12.28 -5.24 5.74
C TYR A 38 -13.13 -4.27 4.93
N GLU A 39 -12.93 -4.16 3.62
CA GLU A 39 -13.74 -3.29 2.76
C GLU A 39 -15.21 -3.71 2.69
N ALA A 40 -15.48 -5.02 2.61
CA ALA A 40 -16.84 -5.55 2.66
C ALA A 40 -17.58 -5.20 3.95
N THR A 41 -16.84 -5.02 5.06
CA THR A 41 -17.43 -4.76 6.39
C THR A 41 -17.43 -3.28 6.80
N PHE A 42 -16.50 -2.46 6.29
CA PHE A 42 -16.30 -1.07 6.71
C PHE A 42 -16.39 -0.05 5.58
N GLY A 43 -16.51 -0.48 4.33
CA GLY A 43 -16.38 0.37 3.16
C GLY A 43 -14.93 0.54 2.71
N PRO A 44 -14.70 1.25 1.58
CA PRO A 44 -13.39 1.37 0.96
C PRO A 44 -12.37 1.99 1.91
N LEU A 45 -11.15 1.44 1.92
CA LEU A 45 -10.04 2.05 2.66
C LEU A 45 -9.67 3.40 2.01
N PRO A 46 -9.27 4.41 2.81
CA PRO A 46 -8.78 5.66 2.25
C PRO A 46 -7.58 5.36 1.34
N GLN A 47 -7.70 5.65 0.05
CA GLN A 47 -6.61 5.49 -0.89
C GLN A 47 -5.44 6.36 -0.44
N LYS A 48 -4.25 5.75 -0.31
CA LYS A 48 -3.04 6.53 -0.02
C LYS A 48 -2.86 7.52 -1.16
N PRO A 49 -2.64 8.82 -0.88
CA PRO A 49 -2.36 9.77 -1.93
C PRO A 49 -1.15 9.30 -2.71
N GLN A 50 -1.32 9.07 -4.01
CA GLN A 50 -0.20 8.82 -4.91
C GLN A 50 0.67 10.07 -4.92
N LYS A 51 1.80 10.02 -4.22
CA LYS A 51 2.79 11.10 -4.28
C LYS A 51 3.39 11.07 -5.68
N SER A 52 2.98 12.00 -6.53
CA SER A 52 3.66 12.24 -7.80
C SER A 52 5.02 12.87 -7.49
N TYR A 53 6.06 12.06 -7.48
CA TYR A 53 7.42 12.59 -7.43
C TYR A 53 7.74 13.15 -8.82
N THR A 54 7.66 14.48 -8.97
CA THR A 54 8.17 15.13 -10.16
C THR A 54 9.66 14.83 -10.28
N LYS A 55 10.05 14.19 -11.39
CA LYS A 55 11.46 13.88 -11.69
C LYS A 55 12.27 15.17 -11.57
N LYS A 56 13.30 15.17 -10.72
CA LYS A 56 14.23 16.31 -10.61
C LYS A 56 14.89 16.51 -11.98
N ARG A 57 14.98 17.77 -12.40
CA ARG A 57 15.60 18.15 -13.67
C ARG A 57 17.09 17.80 -13.58
N THR A 58 17.57 16.90 -14.42
CA THR A 58 18.99 16.55 -14.50
C THR A 58 19.75 17.69 -15.17
N PHE A 59 20.98 17.95 -14.71
CA PHE A 59 21.80 19.10 -15.10
C PHE A 59 22.19 19.06 -16.60
N ASP A 60 22.18 17.88 -17.22
CA ASP A 60 22.51 17.67 -18.64
C ASP A 60 21.50 18.27 -19.63
N ARG A 61 20.40 18.87 -19.14
CA ARG A 61 19.35 19.49 -19.95
C ARG A 61 19.38 21.02 -19.88
N THR A 62 20.58 21.60 -19.83
CA THR A 62 20.83 23.02 -20.09
C THR A 62 21.12 23.19 -21.60
N LEU A 63 20.53 24.20 -22.21
CA LEU A 63 20.63 24.56 -23.63
C LEU A 63 22.03 25.06 -24.06
N GLN A 64 23.09 24.57 -23.42
CA GLN A 64 24.47 25.01 -23.67
C GLN A 64 25.32 23.99 -24.44
N ASN A 65 24.78 22.79 -24.72
CA ASN A 65 25.43 21.77 -25.55
C ASN A 65 24.54 21.39 -26.75
N VAL A 66 24.21 22.36 -27.61
CA VAL A 66 23.79 22.13 -29.01
C VAL A 66 24.68 22.98 -29.90
#